data_AF-A0A8H3UUC0-F1
#
_entry.id   AF-A0A8H3UUC0-F1
#
_cell.length_a   1.000
_cell.length_b   1.000
_cell.length_c   1.000
_cell.angle_alpha   90.00
_cell.angle_beta   90.00
_cell.angle_gamma   90.00
#
_symmetry.space_group_name_H-M   'P 1'
#
loop_
_entity.id
_entity.type
_entity.pdbx_description
1 polymer ?
#
loop_
_entity_poly.entity_id
_entity_poly.type
_entity_poly.pdbx_seq_one_letter_code
_entity_poly.pdbx_strand_id
1 'polypeptide(L)'
;MTSELTTIHFLAALAALAGATVLFISYLDYRHYCSLGDHGLPGNFQGWKKQLQMSRYARRDTTIPAPYNLEDIVKDYGPHATKSFLKTPLKAREGNRPKIPGFVAPQRQVSDIASPEMKNGMNAHLDSLVRTNSKLLQRELSRIEGPVPAVQLHPSLPVSALLERTRSEIIHVHPPDGTTHLILSLEDSKSVIERAWGQRHRLSGGKMLPWNYTLVYAPRDEEEFEVWKGVVEAAASFCCADVGCIEGI
;
A
#
# COMPACT_ATOMS: atom_id res chain seq x y z
N MET A 1 11.47 56.70 -12.68
CA MET A 1 11.05 56.23 -14.03
C MET A 1 11.94 55.14 -14.63
N THR A 2 13.21 55.37 -14.99
CA THR A 2 14.05 54.31 -15.63
C THR A 2 14.40 53.16 -14.68
N SER A 3 14.77 53.44 -13.43
CA SER A 3 15.06 52.42 -12.40
C SER A 3 13.84 51.57 -12.01
N GLU A 4 12.65 52.18 -11.95
CA GLU A 4 11.39 51.49 -11.69
C GLU A 4 11.01 50.57 -12.85
N LEU A 5 11.17 51.04 -14.10
CA LEU A 5 10.91 50.22 -15.29
C LEU A 5 11.85 49.00 -15.35
N THR A 6 13.13 49.19 -15.00
CA THR A 6 14.10 48.10 -14.88
C THR A 6 13.72 47.10 -13.79
N THR A 7 13.25 47.59 -12.64
CA THR A 7 12.81 46.74 -11.52
C THR A 7 11.58 45.91 -11.90
N ILE A 8 10.60 46.50 -12.60
CA ILE A 8 9.41 45.81 -13.11
C ILE A 8 9.81 44.70 -14.10
N HIS A 9 10.72 44.97 -15.02
CA HIS A 9 11.21 43.97 -15.97
C HIS A 9 11.92 42.80 -15.27
N PHE A 10 12.73 43.06 -14.24
CA PHE A 10 13.37 42.01 -13.45
C PHE A 10 12.33 41.14 -12.70
N LEU A 11 11.34 41.76 -12.06
CA LEU A 11 10.27 41.02 -11.38
C LEU A 11 9.44 40.17 -12.34
N ALA A 12 9.11 40.71 -13.53
CA ALA A 12 8.39 39.98 -14.56
C ALA A 12 9.21 38.78 -15.08
N ALA A 13 10.52 38.96 -15.32
CA ALA A 13 11.40 37.88 -15.77
C ALA A 13 11.55 36.79 -14.69
N LEU A 14 11.69 37.15 -13.43
CA LEU A 14 11.73 36.20 -12.31
C LEU A 14 10.41 35.43 -12.17
N ALA A 15 9.27 36.11 -12.28
CA ALA A 15 7.96 35.46 -12.25
C ALA A 15 7.76 34.50 -13.44
N ALA A 16 8.19 34.89 -14.64
CA ALA A 16 8.15 34.05 -15.82
C ALA A 16 9.04 32.81 -15.67
N LEU A 17 10.26 32.97 -15.16
CA LEU A 17 11.17 31.85 -14.90
C LEU A 17 10.60 30.90 -13.84
N ALA A 18 10.11 31.44 -12.72
CA ALA A 18 9.47 30.64 -11.68
C ALA A 18 8.23 29.89 -12.22
N GLY A 19 7.40 30.56 -13.01
CA GLY A 19 6.26 29.94 -13.68
C GLY A 19 6.67 28.83 -14.63
N ALA A 20 7.67 29.05 -15.48
CA ALA A 20 8.21 28.05 -16.40
C ALA A 20 8.80 26.84 -15.65
N THR A 21 9.52 27.06 -14.56
CA THR A 21 10.06 25.99 -13.72
C THR A 21 8.95 25.15 -13.08
N VAL A 22 7.92 25.79 -12.52
CA VAL A 22 6.76 25.08 -11.93
C VAL A 22 6.02 24.27 -13.00
N LEU A 23 5.80 24.83 -14.19
CA LEU A 23 5.16 24.14 -15.30
C LEU A 23 5.99 22.94 -15.77
N PHE A 24 7.30 23.10 -15.89
CA PHE A 24 8.20 22.02 -16.30
C PHE A 24 8.23 20.88 -15.28
N ILE A 25 8.39 21.18 -13.99
CA ILE A 25 8.35 20.17 -12.91
C ILE A 25 6.98 19.47 -12.90
N SER A 26 5.88 20.23 -13.01
CA SER A 26 4.53 19.66 -13.05
C SER A 26 4.32 18.75 -14.25
N TYR A 27 4.89 19.12 -15.41
CA TYR A 27 4.85 18.28 -16.61
C TYR A 27 5.64 16.98 -16.42
N LEU A 28 6.85 17.03 -15.84
CA LEU A 28 7.62 15.83 -15.55
C LEU A 28 6.92 14.92 -14.54
N ASP A 29 6.35 15.48 -13.46
CA ASP A 29 5.57 14.73 -12.47
C ASP A 29 4.33 14.09 -13.10
N TYR A 30 3.61 14.83 -13.95
CA TYR A 30 2.47 14.32 -14.72
C TYR A 30 2.88 13.17 -15.65
N ARG A 31 3.97 13.32 -16.40
CA ARG A 31 4.49 12.28 -17.30
C ARG A 31 4.89 11.02 -16.55
N HIS A 32 5.53 11.19 -15.39
CA HIS A 32 5.88 10.07 -14.51
C HIS A 32 4.62 9.38 -13.97
N TYR A 33 3.62 10.12 -13.52
CA TYR A 33 2.32 9.56 -13.10
C TYR A 33 1.67 8.74 -14.23
N CYS A 34 1.55 9.31 -15.43
CA CYS A 34 0.97 8.61 -16.58
C CYS A 34 1.75 7.34 -16.97
N SER A 35 3.07 7.32 -16.75
CA SER A 35 3.90 6.15 -17.05
C SER A 35 3.57 4.93 -16.16
N LEU A 36 2.88 5.15 -15.03
CA LEU A 36 2.45 4.08 -14.13
C LEU A 36 1.16 3.36 -14.60
N GLY A 37 0.46 3.89 -15.61
CA GLY A 37 -0.76 3.30 -16.15
C GLY A 37 -2.03 3.48 -15.29
N ASP A 38 -3.12 2.85 -15.71
CA ASP A 38 -4.47 2.98 -15.15
C ASP A 38 -4.71 2.04 -13.97
N HIS A 39 -4.68 2.51 -12.73
CA HIS A 39 -4.77 1.65 -11.54
C HIS A 39 -5.48 2.33 -10.37
N GLY A 40 -6.78 2.05 -10.18
CA GLY A 40 -7.67 2.74 -9.24
C GLY A 40 -8.02 4.17 -9.67
N LEU A 41 -7.01 4.97 -10.06
CA LEU A 41 -7.16 6.24 -10.77
C LEU A 41 -6.66 6.10 -12.22
N PRO A 42 -7.25 6.84 -13.17
CA PRO A 42 -6.80 6.78 -14.56
C PRO A 42 -5.42 7.44 -14.73
N GLY A 43 -4.59 6.89 -15.62
CA GLY A 43 -3.27 7.36 -16.03
C GLY A 43 -3.34 8.58 -16.94
N ASN A 44 -4.18 9.56 -16.60
CA ASN A 44 -4.38 10.80 -17.34
C ASN A 44 -4.40 12.00 -16.37
N PHE A 45 -4.63 13.19 -16.92
CA PHE A 45 -4.62 14.43 -16.14
C PHE A 45 -5.60 14.43 -14.96
N GLN A 46 -6.77 13.79 -15.10
CA GLN A 46 -7.77 13.75 -14.02
C GLN A 46 -7.29 12.90 -12.85
N GLY A 47 -6.68 11.75 -13.11
CA GLY A 47 -6.09 10.92 -12.06
C GLY A 47 -4.90 11.61 -11.40
N TRP A 48 -4.02 12.24 -12.19
CA TRP A 48 -2.89 13.02 -11.67
C TRP A 48 -3.36 14.16 -10.74
N LYS A 49 -4.36 14.93 -11.17
CA LYS A 49 -4.98 15.99 -10.35
C LYS A 49 -5.58 15.41 -9.07
N LYS A 50 -6.27 14.27 -9.15
CA LYS A 50 -6.91 13.64 -8.00
C LYS A 50 -5.88 13.15 -6.97
N GLN A 51 -4.81 12.49 -7.40
CA GLN A 51 -3.77 12.04 -6.47
C GLN A 51 -3.02 13.23 -5.84
N LEU A 52 -2.82 14.33 -6.58
CA LEU A 52 -2.28 15.58 -6.01
C LEU A 52 -3.19 16.15 -4.92
N GLN A 53 -4.51 16.14 -5.10
CA GLN A 53 -5.44 16.56 -4.05
C GLN A 53 -5.34 15.68 -2.81
N MET A 54 -5.21 14.35 -3.00
CA MET A 54 -5.03 13.40 -1.91
C MET A 54 -3.70 13.63 -1.18
N SER A 55 -2.65 14.10 -1.88
CA SER A 55 -1.32 14.34 -1.32
C SER A 55 -1.29 15.35 -0.16
N ARG A 56 -2.29 16.23 -0.10
CA ARG A 56 -2.45 17.22 0.98
C ARG A 56 -2.71 16.60 2.35
N TYR A 57 -3.29 15.40 2.37
CA TYR A 57 -3.57 14.62 3.58
C TYR A 57 -2.69 13.39 3.69
N ALA A 58 -1.78 13.20 2.72
CA ALA A 58 -0.96 12.02 2.63
C ALA A 58 0.30 12.15 3.47
N ARG A 59 0.60 11.05 4.16
CA ARG A 59 1.81 10.86 4.94
C ARG A 59 3.04 10.72 4.03
N ARG A 60 4.19 11.12 4.58
CA ARG A 60 5.52 10.97 3.96
C ARG A 60 6.41 10.00 4.73
N ASP A 61 6.07 9.72 5.98
CA ASP A 61 6.80 8.88 6.93
C ASP A 61 6.47 7.38 6.77
N THR A 62 6.18 6.92 5.55
CA THR A 62 5.62 5.56 5.33
C THR A 62 6.55 4.41 5.69
N THR A 63 7.85 4.66 5.82
CA THR A 63 8.87 3.69 6.24
C THR A 63 9.13 3.71 7.75
N ILE A 64 8.40 4.55 8.49
CA ILE A 64 8.41 4.59 9.95
C ILE A 64 7.17 3.83 10.45
N PRO A 65 7.34 2.84 11.35
CA PRO A 65 6.22 2.13 11.96
C PRO A 65 5.26 3.10 12.65
N ALA A 66 3.97 2.82 12.56
CA ALA A 66 2.91 3.58 13.19
C ALA A 66 1.77 2.62 13.57
N PRO A 67 0.86 2.99 14.49
CA PRO A 67 0.58 4.32 15.06
C PRO A 67 1.67 4.86 15.99
N TYR A 68 1.66 6.18 16.21
CA TYR A 68 2.56 6.84 17.18
C TYR A 68 2.00 6.86 18.60
N ASN A 69 0.67 6.80 18.74
CA ASN A 69 0.01 6.53 20.01
C ASN A 69 -0.82 5.25 19.88
N LEU A 70 -0.28 4.15 20.42
CA LEU A 70 -0.88 2.82 20.31
C LEU A 70 -2.12 2.69 21.19
N GLU A 71 -2.10 3.28 22.37
CA GLU A 71 -3.17 3.17 23.37
C GLU A 71 -4.48 3.77 22.88
N ASP A 72 -4.40 4.87 22.13
CA ASP A 72 -5.56 5.56 21.55
C ASP A 72 -6.30 4.72 20.52
N ILE A 73 -5.58 3.88 19.77
CA ILE A 73 -6.15 3.20 18.59
C ILE A 73 -6.39 1.71 18.81
N VAL A 74 -5.74 1.06 19.78
CA VAL A 74 -5.83 -0.39 19.97
C VAL A 74 -7.28 -0.85 20.14
N LYS A 75 -8.10 -0.04 20.83
CA LYS A 75 -9.52 -0.33 21.04
C LYS A 75 -10.29 -0.43 19.71
N ASP A 76 -9.95 0.40 18.74
CA ASP A 76 -10.60 0.42 17.42
C ASP A 76 -10.14 -0.75 16.52
N TYR A 77 -9.03 -1.41 16.85
CA TYR A 77 -8.40 -2.47 16.05
C TYR A 77 -8.65 -3.87 16.64
N GLY A 78 -9.36 -3.95 17.77
CA GLY A 78 -9.75 -5.19 18.41
C GLY A 78 -8.65 -5.80 19.31
N PRO A 79 -9.00 -6.87 20.06
CA PRO A 79 -8.13 -7.46 21.08
C PRO A 79 -6.86 -8.10 20.52
N HIS A 80 -6.84 -8.40 19.21
CA HIS A 80 -5.73 -9.04 18.54
C HIS A 80 -4.76 -8.07 17.87
N ALA A 81 -5.01 -6.76 17.96
CA ALA A 81 -4.24 -5.74 17.25
C ALA A 81 -2.73 -5.77 17.56
N THR A 82 -2.34 -6.07 18.80
CA THR A 82 -0.93 -6.07 19.24
C THR A 82 -0.32 -7.47 19.33
N LYS A 83 -1.04 -8.50 18.87
CA LYS A 83 -0.54 -9.88 18.83
C LYS A 83 0.13 -10.12 17.48
N SER A 84 1.35 -10.64 17.50
CA SER A 84 2.03 -11.14 16.30
C SER A 84 1.35 -12.42 15.78
N PHE A 85 1.08 -12.47 14.48
CA PHE A 85 0.60 -13.67 13.78
C PHE A 85 1.68 -14.26 12.86
N LEU A 86 2.82 -13.58 12.70
CA LEU A 86 4.00 -14.17 12.10
C LEU A 86 4.50 -15.37 12.91
N LYS A 87 4.69 -16.51 12.23
CA LYS A 87 5.18 -17.75 12.85
C LYS A 87 6.61 -17.65 13.37
N THR A 88 7.44 -16.90 12.64
CA THR A 88 8.83 -16.66 13.00
C THR A 88 9.15 -15.18 12.85
N PRO A 89 10.05 -14.62 13.70
CA PRO A 89 10.48 -13.25 13.54
C PRO A 89 11.17 -13.02 12.19
N LEU A 90 10.77 -11.97 11.48
CA LEU A 90 11.35 -11.62 10.17
C LEU A 90 12.81 -11.20 10.32
N LYS A 91 13.70 -11.78 9.50
CA LYS A 91 15.05 -11.23 9.31
C LYS A 91 14.97 -9.90 8.56
N ALA A 92 16.00 -9.06 8.69
CA ALA A 92 16.08 -7.83 7.88
C ALA A 92 16.20 -8.21 6.40
N ARG A 93 15.41 -7.55 5.54
CA ARG A 93 15.49 -7.74 4.09
C ARG A 93 16.85 -7.29 3.58
N GLU A 94 17.47 -8.11 2.73
CA GLU A 94 18.79 -7.78 2.19
C GLU A 94 18.75 -6.64 1.17
N GLY A 95 19.70 -5.71 1.30
CA GLY A 95 19.86 -4.58 0.38
C GLY A 95 18.96 -3.38 0.69
N ASN A 96 18.84 -2.48 -0.29
CA ASN A 96 18.04 -1.27 -0.15
C ASN A 96 16.55 -1.56 -0.36
N ARG A 97 15.69 -0.73 0.21
CA ARG A 97 14.25 -0.74 -0.11
C ARG A 97 14.03 -0.46 -1.60
N PRO A 98 13.04 -1.10 -2.23
CA PRO A 98 12.63 -0.75 -3.58
C PRO A 98 12.17 0.70 -3.70
N LYS A 99 12.29 1.24 -4.92
CA LYS A 99 11.84 2.59 -5.24
C LYS A 99 10.31 2.60 -5.37
N ILE A 100 9.66 3.33 -4.47
CA ILE A 100 8.23 3.66 -4.55
C ILE A 100 8.11 5.17 -4.84
N PRO A 101 7.60 5.58 -6.02
CA PRO A 101 7.36 7.00 -6.29
C PRO A 101 6.42 7.63 -5.27
N GLY A 102 6.60 8.93 -5.03
CA GLY A 102 5.82 9.70 -4.07
C GLY A 102 4.40 10.05 -4.53
N PHE A 103 3.74 9.20 -5.30
CA PHE A 103 2.32 9.34 -5.63
C PHE A 103 1.45 8.74 -4.51
N VAL A 104 0.24 9.26 -4.32
CA VAL A 104 -0.67 8.70 -3.30
C VAL A 104 -1.38 7.48 -3.83
N ALA A 105 -1.91 7.60 -5.04
CA ALA A 105 -2.52 6.53 -5.80
C ALA A 105 -2.15 6.76 -7.28
N PRO A 106 -1.65 5.73 -8.00
CA PRO A 106 -1.35 4.41 -7.47
C PRO A 106 -0.07 4.42 -6.64
N GLN A 107 -0.02 3.64 -5.55
CA GLN A 107 1.24 3.36 -4.85
C GLN A 107 1.92 2.18 -5.54
N ARG A 108 2.98 2.45 -6.30
CA ARG A 108 3.65 1.46 -7.18
C ARG A 108 5.11 1.31 -6.88
N GLN A 109 5.62 0.11 -7.08
CA GLN A 109 7.04 -0.19 -7.03
C GLN A 109 7.62 -0.14 -8.43
N VAL A 110 8.68 0.64 -8.62
CA VAL A 110 9.32 0.85 -9.93
C VAL A 110 10.72 0.24 -10.03
N SER A 111 11.24 -0.36 -8.95
CA SER A 111 12.43 -1.22 -8.95
C SER A 111 12.11 -2.58 -8.36
N ASP A 112 12.95 -3.59 -8.59
CA ASP A 112 12.78 -4.92 -7.97
C ASP A 112 11.40 -5.57 -8.26
N ILE A 113 10.84 -5.29 -9.44
CA ILE A 113 9.53 -5.76 -9.88
C ILE A 113 9.56 -7.30 -9.97
N ALA A 114 8.55 -7.95 -9.39
CA ALA A 114 8.43 -9.41 -9.47
C ALA A 114 8.23 -9.88 -10.92
N SER A 115 8.86 -11.01 -11.27
CA SER A 115 8.67 -11.64 -12.58
C SER A 115 7.21 -12.09 -12.77
N PRO A 116 6.76 -12.32 -14.02
CA PRO A 116 5.46 -12.92 -14.28
C PRO A 116 5.24 -14.25 -13.55
N GLU A 117 6.27 -15.09 -13.50
CA GLU A 117 6.24 -16.40 -12.82
C GLU A 117 6.06 -16.22 -11.32
N MET A 118 6.79 -15.29 -10.71
CA MET A 118 6.65 -14.95 -9.29
C MET A 118 5.23 -14.45 -8.99
N LYS A 119 4.69 -13.52 -9.80
CA LYS A 119 3.31 -13.02 -9.63
C LYS A 119 2.25 -14.11 -9.79
N ASN A 120 2.48 -15.07 -10.69
CA ASN A 120 1.61 -16.24 -10.84
C ASN A 120 1.67 -17.13 -9.60
N GLY A 121 2.87 -17.39 -9.07
CA GLY A 121 3.07 -18.13 -7.81
C GLY A 121 2.37 -17.47 -6.62
N MET A 122 2.50 -16.14 -6.50
CA MET A 122 1.82 -15.35 -5.48
C MET A 122 0.30 -15.51 -5.55
N ASN A 123 -0.30 -15.36 -6.74
CA ASN A 123 -1.74 -15.53 -6.89
C ASN A 123 -2.19 -16.98 -6.65
N ALA A 124 -1.43 -17.97 -7.12
CA ALA A 124 -1.73 -19.38 -6.88
C ALA A 124 -1.69 -19.73 -5.37
N HIS A 125 -0.76 -19.13 -4.62
CA HIS A 125 -0.72 -19.30 -3.17
C HIS A 125 -1.97 -18.70 -2.49
N LEU A 126 -2.40 -17.49 -2.89
CA LEU A 126 -3.66 -16.90 -2.39
C LEU A 126 -4.88 -17.76 -2.72
N ASP A 127 -4.94 -18.30 -3.94
CA ASP A 127 -6.06 -19.15 -4.37
C ASP A 127 -6.08 -20.46 -3.56
N SER A 128 -4.92 -21.02 -3.24
CA SER A 128 -4.81 -22.19 -2.35
C SER A 128 -5.22 -21.86 -0.92
N LEU A 129 -4.78 -20.72 -0.37
CA LEU A 129 -5.15 -20.25 0.96
C LEU A 129 -6.67 -20.09 1.09
N VAL A 130 -7.31 -19.44 0.11
CA VAL A 130 -8.77 -19.27 0.07
C VAL A 130 -9.48 -20.62 -0.07
N ARG A 131 -9.00 -21.50 -0.94
CA ARG A 131 -9.62 -22.83 -1.16
C ARG A 131 -9.62 -23.67 0.12
N THR A 132 -8.51 -23.69 0.86
CA THR A 132 -8.40 -24.36 2.16
C THR A 132 -9.33 -23.73 3.20
N ASN A 133 -9.49 -22.40 3.16
CA ASN A 133 -10.22 -21.63 4.17
C ASN A 133 -11.53 -21.02 3.63
N SER A 134 -12.26 -21.73 2.77
CA SER A 134 -13.40 -21.20 2.00
C SER A 134 -14.60 -20.76 2.84
N LYS A 135 -14.67 -21.19 4.10
CA LYS A 135 -15.68 -20.71 5.08
C LYS A 135 -15.34 -19.34 5.66
N LEU A 136 -14.06 -18.96 5.61
CA LEU A 136 -13.52 -17.72 6.19
C LEU A 136 -13.18 -16.68 5.14
N LEU A 137 -12.68 -17.12 3.98
CA LEU A 137 -12.15 -16.27 2.94
C LEU A 137 -12.85 -16.53 1.60
N GLN A 138 -12.83 -15.51 0.74
CA GLN A 138 -13.24 -15.62 -0.65
C GLN A 138 -12.26 -14.88 -1.58
N ARG A 139 -12.31 -15.19 -2.87
CA ARG A 139 -11.50 -14.58 -3.92
C ARG A 139 -12.42 -13.81 -4.87
N GLU A 140 -12.35 -12.48 -4.84
CA GLU A 140 -13.25 -11.60 -5.61
C GLU A 140 -12.48 -10.39 -6.16
N LEU A 141 -13.07 -9.61 -7.05
CA LEU A 141 -12.45 -8.38 -7.51
C LEU A 141 -12.33 -7.35 -6.38
N SER A 142 -11.17 -6.68 -6.34
CA SER A 142 -10.84 -5.62 -5.40
C SER A 142 -11.89 -4.51 -5.46
N ARG A 143 -12.34 -4.13 -4.28
CA ARG A 143 -13.25 -3.02 -4.02
C ARG A 143 -12.49 -1.73 -3.73
N ILE A 144 -11.18 -1.80 -3.49
CA ILE A 144 -10.33 -0.63 -3.25
C ILE A 144 -9.64 -0.19 -4.54
N GLU A 145 -8.98 -1.11 -5.24
CA GLU A 145 -8.14 -0.85 -6.41
C GLU A 145 -8.47 -1.81 -7.57
N GLY A 146 -9.73 -1.80 -8.01
CA GLY A 146 -10.23 -2.72 -9.04
C GLY A 146 -9.91 -2.33 -10.50
N PRO A 147 -10.05 -3.29 -11.45
CA PRO A 147 -10.42 -4.69 -11.23
C PRO A 147 -9.18 -5.60 -11.10
N VAL A 148 -8.74 -5.88 -9.87
CA VAL A 148 -7.68 -6.87 -9.57
C VAL A 148 -8.21 -7.92 -8.62
N PRO A 149 -7.83 -9.21 -8.73
CA PRO A 149 -8.24 -10.21 -7.75
C PRO A 149 -7.73 -9.86 -6.35
N ALA A 150 -8.62 -9.91 -5.36
CA ALA A 150 -8.33 -9.70 -3.95
C ALA A 150 -8.88 -10.85 -3.09
N VAL A 151 -8.23 -11.08 -1.94
CA VAL A 151 -8.75 -11.94 -0.88
C VAL A 151 -9.61 -11.07 0.03
N GLN A 152 -10.82 -11.54 0.32
CA GLN A 152 -11.79 -10.84 1.16
C GLN A 152 -12.29 -11.79 2.25
N LEU A 153 -12.76 -11.23 3.37
CA LEU A 153 -13.52 -12.00 4.35
C LEU A 153 -14.81 -12.52 3.70
N HIS A 154 -15.18 -13.77 3.99
CA HIS A 154 -16.40 -14.37 3.46
C HIS A 154 -17.64 -13.58 3.93
N PRO A 155 -18.61 -13.26 3.05
CA PRO A 155 -19.72 -12.35 3.33
C PRO A 155 -20.73 -12.87 4.35
N SER A 156 -20.69 -14.17 4.68
CA SER A 156 -21.52 -14.75 5.73
C SER A 156 -21.01 -14.45 7.15
N LEU A 157 -19.83 -13.84 7.29
CA LEU A 157 -19.20 -13.57 8.58
C LEU A 157 -19.41 -12.13 9.01
N PRO A 158 -19.45 -11.86 10.33
CA PRO A 158 -19.47 -10.49 10.82
C PRO A 158 -18.18 -9.76 10.40
N VAL A 159 -18.34 -8.50 9.97
CA VAL A 159 -17.21 -7.65 9.57
C VAL A 159 -16.82 -6.79 10.77
N SER A 160 -15.54 -6.80 11.14
CA SER A 160 -15.02 -5.91 12.19
C SER A 160 -14.98 -4.46 11.71
N ALA A 161 -15.06 -3.49 12.62
CA ALA A 161 -14.98 -2.06 12.29
C ALA A 161 -13.70 -1.69 11.51
N LEU A 162 -12.62 -2.43 11.73
CA LEU A 162 -11.38 -2.31 10.97
C LEU A 162 -11.58 -2.65 9.48
N LEU A 163 -12.21 -3.79 9.20
CA LEU A 163 -12.41 -4.31 7.84
C LEU A 163 -13.54 -3.61 7.07
N GLU A 164 -14.44 -2.89 7.76
CA GLU A 164 -15.41 -2.02 7.08
C GLU A 164 -14.73 -0.97 6.21
N ARG A 165 -13.59 -0.41 6.68
CA ARG A 165 -12.82 0.61 5.94
C ARG A 165 -12.25 0.08 4.63
N THR A 166 -11.96 -1.21 4.57
CA THR A 166 -11.48 -1.91 3.37
C THR A 166 -12.57 -2.71 2.67
N ARG A 167 -13.84 -2.57 3.07
CA ARG A 167 -14.99 -3.29 2.50
C ARG A 167 -14.79 -4.81 2.50
N SER A 168 -14.21 -5.31 3.59
CA SER A 168 -13.81 -6.71 3.81
C SER A 168 -12.63 -7.18 2.96
N GLU A 169 -11.99 -6.32 2.18
CA GLU A 169 -10.77 -6.64 1.45
C GLU A 169 -9.58 -6.72 2.41
N ILE A 170 -8.85 -7.84 2.34
CA ILE A 170 -7.76 -8.15 3.26
C ILE A 170 -6.42 -8.09 2.53
N ILE A 171 -6.34 -8.63 1.31
CA ILE A 171 -5.08 -8.80 0.55
C ILE A 171 -5.32 -8.61 -0.94
N HIS A 172 -4.49 -7.84 -1.63
CA HIS A 172 -4.43 -7.87 -3.08
C HIS A 172 -3.00 -7.67 -3.60
N VAL A 173 -2.66 -8.39 -4.67
CA VAL A 173 -1.37 -8.27 -5.37
C VAL A 173 -1.54 -7.34 -6.55
N HIS A 174 -0.65 -6.36 -6.70
CA HIS A 174 -0.61 -5.47 -7.85
C HIS A 174 -0.12 -6.23 -9.09
N PRO A 175 -0.94 -6.37 -10.14
CA PRO A 175 -0.52 -7.05 -11.37
C PRO A 175 0.73 -6.46 -12.05
N PRO A 176 0.98 -5.13 -12.03
CA PRO A 176 2.16 -4.56 -12.66
C PRO A 176 3.47 -4.99 -12.00
N ASP A 177 3.58 -4.83 -10.68
CA ASP A 177 4.86 -4.88 -9.97
C ASP A 177 5.00 -6.04 -8.96
N GLY A 178 3.90 -6.67 -8.57
CA GLY A 178 3.87 -7.75 -7.57
C GLY A 178 3.86 -7.27 -6.12
N THR A 179 3.85 -5.96 -5.86
CA THR A 179 3.64 -5.47 -4.50
C THR A 179 2.26 -5.85 -3.99
N THR A 180 2.13 -6.04 -2.69
CA THR A 180 0.90 -6.55 -2.09
C THR A 180 0.40 -5.57 -1.05
N HIS A 181 -0.83 -5.13 -1.19
CA HIS A 181 -1.53 -4.44 -0.11
C HIS A 181 -2.20 -5.47 0.79
N LEU A 182 -2.04 -5.30 2.10
CA LEU A 182 -2.71 -6.14 3.08
C LEU A 182 -2.95 -5.47 4.42
N ILE A 183 -3.87 -6.05 5.21
CA ILE A 183 -4.13 -5.69 6.60
C ILE A 183 -3.39 -6.66 7.54
N LEU A 184 -2.44 -6.13 8.31
CA LEU A 184 -1.68 -6.87 9.32
C LEU A 184 -2.14 -6.55 10.74
N SER A 185 -1.73 -7.33 11.74
CA SER A 185 -1.74 -6.81 13.12
C SER A 185 -0.82 -5.57 13.19
N LEU A 186 -1.00 -4.71 14.19
CA LEU A 186 -0.12 -3.56 14.40
C LEU A 186 1.33 -4.00 14.68
N GLU A 187 1.50 -5.14 15.38
CA GLU A 187 2.81 -5.72 15.67
C GLU A 187 3.48 -6.29 14.40
N ASP A 188 2.76 -7.04 13.57
CA ASP A 188 3.31 -7.58 12.32
C ASP A 188 3.58 -6.47 11.30
N SER A 189 2.71 -5.46 11.22
CA SER A 189 2.93 -4.28 10.36
C SER A 189 4.20 -3.54 10.77
N LYS A 190 4.41 -3.32 12.07
CA LYS A 190 5.64 -2.74 12.60
C LYS A 190 6.85 -3.59 12.20
N SER A 191 6.81 -4.90 12.43
CA SER A 191 7.90 -5.82 12.09
C SER A 191 8.26 -5.77 10.60
N VAL A 192 7.27 -5.85 9.71
CA VAL A 192 7.44 -5.74 8.26
C VAL A 192 8.11 -4.42 7.86
N ILE A 193 7.74 -3.31 8.50
CA ILE A 193 8.32 -2.00 8.21
C ILE A 193 9.74 -1.91 8.78
N GLU A 194 9.99 -2.24 10.04
CA GLU A 194 11.32 -2.17 10.67
C GLU A 194 12.35 -3.04 9.97
N ARG A 195 11.92 -4.22 9.49
CA ARG A 195 12.77 -5.18 8.77
C ARG A 195 12.86 -4.93 7.27
N ALA A 196 12.34 -3.79 6.79
CA ALA A 196 12.42 -3.34 5.40
C ALA A 196 11.73 -4.23 4.35
N TRP A 197 10.73 -5.01 4.76
CA TRP A 197 9.88 -5.81 3.87
C TRP A 197 8.70 -5.03 3.28
N GLY A 198 8.34 -3.90 3.87
CA GLY A 198 7.25 -3.08 3.38
C GLY A 198 7.24 -1.66 3.93
N GLN A 199 6.20 -0.94 3.56
CA GLN A 199 5.91 0.41 4.03
C GLN A 199 4.40 0.61 4.15
N ARG A 200 3.96 1.58 4.94
CA ARG A 200 2.53 1.92 5.02
C ARG A 200 2.02 2.52 3.72
N HIS A 201 0.71 2.45 3.50
CA HIS A 201 0.08 3.32 2.51
C HIS A 201 0.10 4.78 2.97
N ARG A 202 0.23 5.71 2.04
CA ARG A 202 0.35 7.14 2.37
C ARG A 202 -0.92 7.74 3.00
N LEU A 203 -2.07 7.10 2.83
CA LEU A 203 -3.33 7.47 3.48
C LEU A 203 -3.64 6.66 4.76
N SER A 204 -2.72 5.79 5.20
CA SER A 204 -2.85 5.04 6.46
C SER A 204 -2.98 5.98 7.66
N GLY A 205 -3.75 5.54 8.65
CA GLY A 205 -4.01 6.32 9.87
C GLY A 205 -4.97 7.49 9.69
N GLY A 206 -5.49 7.69 8.48
CA GLY A 206 -6.53 8.67 8.18
C GLY A 206 -7.93 8.06 8.27
N LYS A 207 -8.91 8.79 7.72
CA LYS A 207 -10.30 8.32 7.61
C LYS A 207 -10.47 7.19 6.60
N MET A 208 -9.61 7.14 5.57
CA MET A 208 -9.78 6.22 4.44
C MET A 208 -9.17 4.85 4.69
N LEU A 209 -7.96 4.79 5.25
CA LEU A 209 -7.24 3.53 5.44
C LEU A 209 -6.71 3.43 6.87
N PRO A 210 -6.76 2.23 7.48
CA PRO A 210 -6.20 2.02 8.80
C PRO A 210 -4.67 2.07 8.79
N TRP A 211 -4.06 2.19 9.97
CA TRP A 211 -2.61 2.30 10.18
C TRP A 211 -1.84 1.09 9.68
N ASN A 212 -2.42 -0.10 9.85
CA ASN A 212 -1.89 -1.39 9.44
C ASN A 212 -2.16 -1.74 7.97
N TYR A 213 -2.78 -0.85 7.18
CA TYR A 213 -2.87 -1.05 5.73
C TYR A 213 -1.47 -0.85 5.11
N THR A 214 -0.83 -1.98 4.87
CA THR A 214 0.60 -2.08 4.59
C THR A 214 0.81 -2.49 3.15
N LEU A 215 1.77 -1.87 2.47
CA LEU A 215 2.31 -2.33 1.20
C LEU A 215 3.54 -3.19 1.50
N VAL A 216 3.48 -4.48 1.17
CA VAL A 216 4.63 -5.38 1.17
C VAL A 216 5.27 -5.36 -0.21
N TYR A 217 6.59 -5.26 -0.23
CA TYR A 217 7.36 -5.21 -1.46
C TYR A 217 7.29 -6.54 -2.22
N ALA A 218 7.43 -6.47 -3.54
CA ALA A 218 7.41 -7.66 -4.37
C ALA A 218 8.63 -8.56 -4.08
N PRO A 219 8.45 -9.89 -3.99
CA PRO A 219 9.56 -10.83 -3.83
C PRO A 219 10.50 -10.83 -5.04
N ARG A 220 11.81 -10.86 -4.79
CA ARG A 220 12.85 -10.95 -5.83
C ARG A 220 13.17 -12.37 -6.25
N ASP A 221 13.02 -13.32 -5.32
CA ASP A 221 13.43 -14.71 -5.44
C ASP A 221 12.57 -15.61 -4.54
N GLU A 222 12.87 -16.91 -4.53
CA GLU A 222 12.12 -17.90 -3.76
C GLU A 222 12.24 -17.71 -2.24
N GLU A 223 13.38 -17.23 -1.74
CA GLU A 223 13.57 -17.00 -0.31
C GLU A 223 12.66 -15.85 0.16
N GLU A 224 12.62 -14.76 -0.60
CA GLU A 224 11.68 -13.67 -0.33
C GLU A 224 10.22 -14.09 -0.53
N PHE A 225 9.97 -15.03 -1.44
CA PHE A 225 8.62 -15.55 -1.66
C PHE A 225 8.11 -16.33 -0.44
N GLU A 226 8.95 -17.13 0.22
CA GLU A 226 8.61 -17.79 1.48
C GLU A 226 8.31 -16.78 2.61
N VAL A 227 9.09 -15.69 2.68
CA VAL A 227 8.80 -14.61 3.63
C VAL A 227 7.45 -13.96 3.30
N TRP A 228 7.17 -13.71 2.03
CA TRP A 228 5.90 -13.14 1.59
C TRP A 228 4.71 -14.04 1.94
N LYS A 229 4.81 -15.37 1.74
CA LYS A 229 3.78 -16.33 2.14
C LYS A 229 3.47 -16.20 3.64
N GLY A 230 4.51 -16.23 4.48
CA GLY A 230 4.33 -16.08 5.92
C GLY A 230 3.66 -14.76 6.34
N VAL A 231 3.93 -13.65 5.63
CA VAL A 231 3.29 -12.35 5.89
C VAL A 231 1.81 -12.36 5.48
N VAL A 232 1.49 -12.97 4.33
CA VAL A 232 0.12 -13.10 3.82
C VAL A 232 -0.73 -14.00 4.73
N GLU A 233 -0.16 -15.09 5.21
CA GLU A 233 -0.80 -16.01 6.15
C GLU A 233 -1.06 -15.35 7.51
N ALA A 234 -0.10 -14.54 8.00
CA ALA A 234 -0.27 -13.73 9.20
C ALA A 234 -1.41 -12.70 9.04
N ALA A 235 -1.50 -12.05 7.88
CA ALA A 235 -2.58 -11.11 7.56
C ALA A 235 -3.96 -11.76 7.58
N ALA A 236 -4.10 -12.90 6.90
CA ALA A 236 -5.33 -13.69 6.90
C ALA A 236 -5.69 -14.14 8.32
N SER A 237 -4.72 -14.64 9.08
CA SER A 237 -4.93 -15.10 10.46
C SER A 237 -5.39 -13.97 11.38
N PHE A 238 -4.79 -12.78 11.26
CA PHE A 238 -5.19 -11.61 12.03
C PHE A 238 -6.63 -11.19 11.68
N CYS A 239 -6.95 -11.09 10.38
CA CYS A 239 -8.25 -10.62 9.93
C CYS A 239 -9.39 -11.60 10.19
N CYS A 240 -9.09 -12.88 10.38
CA CYS A 240 -10.06 -13.90 10.75
C CYS A 240 -10.08 -14.23 12.25
N ALA A 241 -9.21 -13.64 13.08
CA ALA A 241 -8.98 -14.07 14.46
C ALA A 241 -10.24 -14.11 15.34
N ASP A 242 -11.21 -13.22 15.11
CA ASP A 242 -12.47 -13.16 15.87
C ASP A 242 -13.50 -14.20 15.40
N VAL A 243 -13.33 -14.76 14.20
CA VAL A 243 -14.33 -15.59 13.50
C VAL A 243 -13.85 -17.00 13.19
N GLY A 244 -12.55 -17.27 13.25
CA GLY A 244 -11.99 -18.60 13.05
C GLY A 244 -10.46 -18.62 12.93
N CYS A 245 -9.91 -19.82 12.81
CA CYS A 245 -8.48 -20.04 12.59
C CYS A 245 -8.22 -20.35 11.12
N ILE A 246 -7.14 -19.79 10.56
CA ILE A 246 -6.66 -20.13 9.23
C ILE A 246 -5.89 -21.46 9.30
N GLU A 247 -6.21 -22.38 8.38
CA GLU A 247 -5.63 -23.71 8.25
C GLU A 247 -4.70 -23.81 7.03
N GLY A 248 -3.82 -24.81 7.04
CA GLY A 248 -2.93 -25.13 5.92
C GLY A 248 -1.77 -24.14 5.73
N ILE A 249 -1.49 -23.35 6.77
CA ILE A 249 -0.35 -22.45 6.88
C ILE A 249 0.78 -23.16 7.56
#